data_AF-A0A6A4LZK3-F1
#
_entry.id   AF-A0A6A4LZK3-F1
#
_cell.length_a   1.000
_cell.length_b   1.000
_cell.length_c   1.000
_cell.angle_alpha   90.00
_cell.angle_beta   90.00
_cell.angle_gamma   90.00
#
_symmetry.space_group_name_H-M   'P 1'
#
loop_
_entity.id
_entity.type
_entity.pdbx_description
1 polymer ?
#
loop_
_entity_poly.entity_id
_entity_poly.type
_entity_poly.pdbx_seq_one_letter_code
_entity_poly.pdbx_strand_id
1 'polypeptide(L)'
;MESSLSRIQALVTQIKLEIFSSPFDPLSFVSPSAYETTAWLAMVPDHPKQGTSFPMFKGCLEWIVNNQRDEGFWEEDGSDGLSTIDGLPSTLACLVALKTWGSTVGEENIEKVPTTHPVDGELIRLCLVNHIQILGLAEHFTKEIDETLERIYRSFKNQESGEIDLHLAPAKIYKDSLAFRLLRMHGYSVTPRSFCWFLYDEDIRVHVERNFEYIIGALYNVYRATELMFSGEYEAEEANLFSKKLLEKSLKLTSVKDNPNFQRVIEHELRHPWIARLDHLDHRMWIEQNKIDTLWIEKASFDRLSCLHNDKLMQLAVENFNYRQSIYRKELEELTSTCLPLDSTVRILVAKSSILVTVADDLYDMEGSLDDLHVLTQAVQRLISHNQPP
;
A
#
# COMPACT_ATOMS: atom_id res chain seq x y z
N MET A 1 2.90 9.63 28.54
CA MET A 1 2.52 10.16 27.20
C MET A 1 3.65 10.96 26.57
N GLU A 2 4.26 11.92 27.27
CA GLU A 2 5.36 12.75 26.71
C GLU A 2 6.57 11.96 26.19
N SER A 3 7.00 10.89 26.89
CA SER A 3 8.11 10.04 26.42
C SER A 3 7.81 9.23 25.17
N SER A 4 6.53 8.92 24.89
CA SER A 4 6.13 8.21 23.67
C SER A 4 6.06 9.17 22.49
N LEU A 5 5.58 10.40 22.71
CA LEU A 5 5.51 11.43 21.68
C LEU A 5 6.91 11.85 21.20
N SER A 6 7.88 12.00 22.11
CA SER A 6 9.26 12.34 21.73
C SER A 6 9.94 11.24 20.90
N ARG A 7 9.67 9.96 21.20
CA ARG A 7 10.13 8.82 20.39
C ARG A 7 9.53 8.82 18.99
N ILE A 8 8.22 9.03 18.89
CA ILE A 8 7.50 9.15 17.61
C ILE A 8 8.12 10.28 16.78
N GLN A 9 8.34 11.46 17.36
CA GLN A 9 8.94 12.61 16.67
C GLN A 9 10.38 12.33 16.19
N ALA A 10 11.18 11.62 16.99
CA ALA A 10 12.52 11.22 16.61
C ALA A 10 12.51 10.24 15.41
N LEU A 11 11.64 9.23 15.44
CA LEU A 11 11.46 8.27 14.35
C LEU A 11 10.97 8.96 13.07
N VAL A 12 9.99 9.86 13.17
CA VAL A 12 9.49 10.65 12.04
C VAL A 12 10.63 11.45 11.41
N THR A 13 11.45 12.13 12.22
CA THR A 13 12.57 12.93 11.71
C THR A 13 13.60 12.06 10.99
N GLN A 14 13.92 10.89 11.55
CA GLN A 14 14.83 9.94 10.92
C GLN A 14 14.29 9.42 9.57
N ILE A 15 13.01 9.05 9.52
CA ILE A 15 12.37 8.54 8.30
C ILE A 15 12.32 9.62 7.21
N LYS A 16 12.05 10.89 7.58
CA LYS A 16 12.11 12.01 6.62
C LYS A 16 13.50 12.15 5.99
N LEU A 17 14.56 12.01 6.79
CA LEU A 17 15.94 12.11 6.32
C LEU A 17 16.37 10.89 5.49
N GLU A 18 15.86 9.70 5.75
CA GLU A 18 16.29 8.50 5.03
C GLU A 18 15.49 8.28 3.74
N ILE A 19 14.17 8.52 3.78
CA ILE A 19 13.28 8.15 2.66
C ILE A 19 12.98 9.34 1.74
N PHE A 20 12.82 10.53 2.31
CA PHE A 20 12.39 11.73 1.58
C PHE A 20 13.53 12.71 1.26
N SER A 21 14.78 12.35 1.57
CA SER A 21 15.95 13.19 1.25
C SER A 21 16.17 13.35 -0.26
N SER A 22 16.71 14.50 -0.63
CA SER A 22 17.10 14.81 -2.00
C SER A 22 18.61 14.60 -2.18
N PRO A 23 19.07 13.92 -3.26
CA PRO A 23 18.27 13.39 -4.36
C PRO A 23 17.59 12.06 -4.03
N PHE A 24 16.32 11.90 -4.43
CA PHE A 24 15.60 10.63 -4.33
C PHE A 24 16.23 9.62 -5.29
N ASP A 25 16.79 8.53 -4.76
CA ASP A 25 17.31 7.42 -5.53
C ASP A 25 16.26 6.28 -5.58
N PRO A 26 15.60 6.03 -6.73
CA PRO A 26 14.65 4.92 -6.86
C PRO A 26 15.31 3.55 -6.64
N LEU A 27 16.61 3.41 -6.94
CA LEU A 27 17.32 2.13 -6.89
C LEU A 27 17.61 1.67 -5.46
N SER A 28 17.66 2.59 -4.48
CA SER A 28 17.80 2.22 -3.07
C SER A 28 16.58 1.48 -2.52
N PHE A 29 15.44 1.62 -3.19
CA PHE A 29 14.16 1.04 -2.79
C PHE A 29 13.81 -0.26 -3.51
N VAL A 30 14.71 -0.78 -4.35
CA VAL A 30 14.54 -2.05 -5.06
C VAL A 30 15.51 -3.08 -4.49
N SER A 31 15.01 -4.25 -4.10
CA SER A 31 15.87 -5.37 -3.75
C SER A 31 16.52 -5.94 -5.01
N PRO A 32 17.82 -6.24 -4.99
CA PRO A 32 18.49 -6.86 -6.13
C PRO A 32 17.86 -8.23 -6.41
N SER A 33 17.53 -8.50 -7.67
CA SER A 33 17.12 -9.83 -8.11
C SER A 33 18.36 -10.64 -8.48
N ALA A 34 18.47 -11.84 -7.92
CA ALA A 34 19.52 -12.78 -8.29
C ALA A 34 19.32 -13.35 -9.71
N TYR A 35 18.06 -13.49 -10.16
CA TYR A 35 17.73 -14.24 -11.37
C TYR A 35 17.96 -13.49 -12.67
N GLU A 36 17.31 -12.34 -12.85
CA GLU A 36 17.09 -11.82 -14.21
C GLU A 36 18.19 -10.89 -14.71
N THR A 37 18.83 -10.15 -13.82
CA THR A 37 19.84 -9.16 -14.22
C THR A 37 21.23 -9.49 -13.73
N THR A 38 21.40 -9.93 -12.48
CA THR A 38 22.75 -10.17 -11.94
C THR A 38 23.42 -11.40 -12.56
N ALA A 39 22.72 -12.54 -12.64
CA ALA A 39 23.28 -13.76 -13.25
C ALA A 39 23.47 -13.65 -14.77
N TRP A 40 22.50 -13.09 -15.50
CA TRP A 40 22.60 -12.94 -16.95
C TRP A 40 23.62 -11.89 -17.39
N LEU A 41 23.71 -10.75 -16.70
CA LEU A 41 24.75 -9.75 -16.99
C LEU A 41 26.15 -10.27 -16.65
N ALA A 42 26.29 -11.05 -15.58
CA ALA A 42 27.56 -11.70 -15.27
C ALA A 42 28.04 -12.62 -16.39
N MET A 43 27.16 -13.18 -17.22
CA MET A 43 27.53 -14.07 -18.34
C MET A 43 28.01 -13.34 -19.60
N VAL A 44 27.94 -12.00 -19.67
CA VAL A 44 28.37 -11.24 -20.86
C VAL A 44 29.90 -11.18 -20.94
N PRO A 45 30.54 -11.72 -22.01
CA PRO A 45 31.99 -11.67 -22.16
C PRO A 45 32.48 -10.31 -22.67
N ASP A 46 33.59 -9.81 -22.14
CA ASP A 46 34.30 -8.64 -22.67
C ASP A 46 35.00 -8.98 -24.01
N HIS A 47 35.15 -7.99 -24.89
CA HIS A 47 35.68 -8.19 -26.24
C HIS A 47 37.10 -8.79 -26.20
N PRO A 48 37.36 -9.92 -26.89
CA PRO A 48 38.60 -10.66 -26.75
C PRO A 48 39.71 -9.94 -27.53
N LYS A 49 40.45 -9.04 -26.86
CA LYS A 49 41.67 -8.48 -27.45
C LYS A 49 42.88 -9.43 -27.30
N GLN A 50 42.87 -10.37 -26.36
CA GLN A 50 44.05 -11.22 -26.04
C GLN A 50 43.72 -12.64 -25.52
N GLY A 51 42.70 -13.32 -26.07
CA GLY A 51 42.51 -14.77 -25.86
C GLY A 51 42.06 -15.22 -24.46
N THR A 52 41.97 -14.31 -23.49
CA THR A 52 41.33 -14.52 -22.19
C THR A 52 39.99 -13.81 -22.18
N SER A 53 38.91 -14.58 -22.01
CA SER A 53 37.56 -14.04 -21.84
C SER A 53 37.36 -13.71 -20.37
N PHE A 54 36.88 -12.50 -20.07
CA PHE A 54 36.49 -12.07 -18.73
C PHE A 54 35.04 -11.57 -18.76
N PRO A 55 34.31 -11.59 -17.63
CA PRO A 55 32.98 -11.01 -17.58
C PRO A 55 33.07 -9.49 -17.76
N MET A 56 32.24 -8.94 -18.63
CA MET A 56 32.09 -7.50 -18.88
C MET A 56 31.62 -6.78 -17.61
N PHE A 57 30.76 -7.43 -16.82
CA PHE A 57 30.20 -6.90 -15.57
C PHE A 57 30.71 -7.69 -14.36
N LYS A 58 31.94 -7.41 -13.93
CA LYS A 58 32.60 -8.10 -12.81
C LYS A 58 31.84 -7.98 -11.49
N GLY A 59 31.27 -6.81 -11.19
CA GLY A 59 30.51 -6.55 -9.97
C GLY A 59 29.25 -7.43 -9.82
N CYS A 60 28.65 -7.87 -10.94
CA CYS A 60 27.55 -8.83 -10.92
C CYS A 60 28.02 -10.23 -10.50
N LEU A 61 29.19 -10.67 -10.99
CA LEU A 61 29.77 -11.95 -10.60
C LEU A 61 30.21 -11.95 -9.12
N GLU A 62 30.79 -10.85 -8.64
CA GLU A 62 31.12 -10.66 -7.22
C GLU A 62 29.88 -10.70 -6.32
N TRP A 63 28.80 -10.04 -6.73
CA TRP A 63 27.54 -10.09 -6.00
C TRP A 63 27.03 -11.52 -5.89
N ILE A 64 27.06 -12.31 -6.96
CA ILE A 64 26.65 -13.73 -6.93
C ILE A 64 27.50 -14.51 -5.92
N VAL A 65 28.83 -14.36 -5.94
CA VAL A 65 29.70 -15.07 -4.98
C VAL A 65 29.37 -14.69 -3.52
N ASN A 66 29.11 -13.40 -3.27
CA ASN A 66 28.93 -12.88 -1.91
C ASN A 66 27.50 -13.01 -1.34
N ASN A 67 26.51 -13.37 -2.17
CA ASN A 67 25.10 -13.44 -1.76
C ASN A 67 24.53 -14.88 -1.81
N GLN A 68 25.39 -15.90 -1.86
CA GLN A 68 24.96 -17.29 -1.67
C GLN A 68 24.54 -17.52 -0.22
N ARG A 69 23.37 -18.13 0.00
CA ARG A 69 22.89 -18.50 1.34
C ARG A 69 23.58 -19.77 1.85
N ASP A 70 23.49 -19.99 3.16
CA ASP A 70 24.02 -21.18 3.84
C ASP A 70 23.41 -22.50 3.29
N GLU A 71 22.20 -22.44 2.76
CA GLU A 71 21.50 -23.58 2.13
C GLU A 71 21.89 -23.82 0.66
N GLY A 72 22.71 -22.92 0.09
CA GLY A 72 23.22 -23.03 -1.28
C GLY A 72 22.38 -22.35 -2.37
N PHE A 73 21.28 -21.68 -2.00
CA PHE A 73 20.39 -20.95 -2.90
C PHE A 73 20.70 -19.43 -2.94
N TRP A 74 20.13 -18.74 -3.94
CA TRP A 74 20.32 -17.30 -4.17
C TRP A 74 19.05 -16.45 -4.01
N GLU A 75 17.90 -17.07 -3.74
CA GLU A 75 16.62 -16.37 -3.58
C GLU A 75 16.11 -16.42 -2.12
N GLU A 76 15.28 -15.45 -1.72
CA GLU A 76 14.60 -15.48 -0.41
C GLU A 76 13.64 -16.65 -0.27
N ASP A 77 13.72 -17.33 0.86
CA ASP A 77 12.74 -18.33 1.26
C ASP A 77 11.37 -17.67 1.35
N GLY A 78 10.36 -18.30 0.74
CA GLY A 78 8.98 -18.01 1.10
C GLY A 78 8.79 -18.21 2.61
N SER A 79 7.74 -17.60 3.17
CA SER A 79 7.43 -17.58 4.62
C SER A 79 7.44 -18.93 5.36
N ASP A 80 7.53 -20.04 4.63
CA ASP A 80 7.51 -21.41 5.15
C ASP A 80 8.91 -22.07 5.24
N GLY A 81 9.99 -21.36 4.90
CA GLY A 81 11.35 -21.92 4.94
C GLY A 81 11.56 -23.09 3.97
N LEU A 82 10.70 -23.20 2.95
CA LEU A 82 10.88 -24.11 1.82
C LEU A 82 11.07 -23.31 0.55
N SER A 83 12.12 -23.68 -0.19
CA SER A 83 12.37 -23.23 -1.55
C SER A 83 11.15 -23.46 -2.41
N THR A 84 10.51 -22.36 -2.82
CA THR A 84 9.47 -22.39 -3.83
C THR A 84 10.13 -22.74 -5.17
N ILE A 85 9.38 -23.41 -6.05
CA ILE A 85 9.82 -23.78 -7.41
C ILE A 85 10.39 -22.56 -8.18
N ASP A 86 9.98 -21.36 -7.76
CA ASP A 86 10.41 -20.06 -8.25
C ASP A 86 11.89 -19.72 -7.98
N GLY A 87 12.52 -20.33 -6.96
CA GLY A 87 13.94 -20.18 -6.61
C GLY A 87 14.93 -20.99 -7.45
N LEU A 88 14.43 -21.99 -8.18
CA LEU A 88 15.26 -22.89 -8.98
C LEU A 88 15.86 -22.20 -10.21
N PRO A 89 15.11 -21.40 -10.99
CA PRO A 89 15.70 -20.65 -12.10
C PRO A 89 16.79 -19.69 -11.64
N SER A 90 16.56 -18.95 -10.54
CA SER A 90 17.51 -18.03 -9.88
C SER A 90 18.83 -18.72 -9.54
N THR A 91 18.71 -19.85 -8.85
CA THR A 91 19.85 -20.66 -8.42
C THR A 91 20.59 -21.29 -9.61
N LEU A 92 19.85 -21.82 -10.60
CA LEU A 92 20.44 -22.38 -11.82
C LEU A 92 21.19 -21.32 -12.63
N ALA A 93 20.62 -20.12 -12.79
CA ALA A 93 21.27 -19.03 -13.50
C ALA A 93 22.58 -18.61 -12.80
N CYS A 94 22.57 -18.47 -11.47
CA CYS A 94 23.77 -18.17 -10.68
C CYS A 94 24.83 -19.28 -10.80
N LEU A 95 24.43 -20.56 -10.73
CA LEU A 95 25.33 -21.69 -10.91
C LEU A 95 25.94 -21.75 -12.31
N VAL A 96 25.17 -21.43 -13.36
CA VAL A 96 25.67 -21.35 -14.73
C VAL A 96 26.67 -20.20 -14.87
N ALA A 97 26.38 -19.02 -14.30
CA ALA A 97 27.31 -17.89 -14.29
C ALA A 97 28.63 -18.24 -13.60
N LEU A 98 28.58 -18.85 -12.40
CA LEU A 98 29.77 -19.28 -11.66
C LEU A 98 30.57 -20.35 -12.41
N LYS A 99 29.89 -21.31 -13.05
CA LYS A 99 30.54 -22.36 -13.85
C LYS A 99 31.22 -21.79 -15.10
N THR A 100 30.65 -20.74 -15.68
CA THR A 100 31.17 -20.11 -16.91
C THR A 100 32.49 -19.39 -16.66
N TRP A 101 32.67 -18.80 -15.48
CA TRP A 101 33.84 -17.95 -15.14
C TRP A 101 34.79 -18.56 -14.11
N GLY A 102 34.73 -19.88 -13.93
CA GLY A 102 35.44 -20.61 -12.87
C GLY A 102 36.89 -20.13 -12.64
N SER A 103 37.07 -19.39 -11.54
CA SER A 103 38.33 -18.94 -10.92
C SER A 103 38.89 -17.55 -11.25
N THR A 104 38.13 -16.61 -11.84
CA THR A 104 38.62 -15.23 -12.00
C THR A 104 37.67 -14.21 -11.37
N VAL A 105 37.94 -13.81 -10.13
CA VAL A 105 37.30 -12.64 -9.53
C VAL A 105 38.38 -11.82 -8.81
N GLY A 106 38.53 -10.57 -9.22
CA GLY A 106 39.37 -9.56 -8.58
C GLY A 106 38.51 -8.32 -8.36
N GLU A 107 38.68 -7.71 -7.19
CA GLU A 107 37.81 -6.71 -6.56
C GLU A 107 37.53 -5.46 -7.42
N GLU A 108 36.29 -5.25 -7.89
CA GLU A 108 35.75 -3.92 -8.24
C GLU A 108 34.22 -3.81 -8.05
N ASN A 109 33.78 -2.63 -7.60
CA ASN A 109 32.47 -2.20 -7.12
C ASN A 109 31.19 -2.88 -7.68
N ILE A 110 30.25 -3.16 -6.77
CA ILE A 110 28.91 -3.71 -7.01
C ILE A 110 27.94 -2.60 -7.48
N GLU A 111 27.51 -2.63 -8.74
CA GLU A 111 26.29 -1.93 -9.18
C GLU A 111 25.08 -2.88 -9.03
N LYS A 112 24.09 -2.49 -8.22
CA LYS A 112 22.83 -3.24 -8.10
C LYS A 112 22.01 -3.06 -9.37
N VAL A 113 21.62 -4.16 -10.03
CA VAL A 113 20.79 -4.10 -11.23
C VAL A 113 19.36 -4.55 -10.89
N PRO A 114 18.34 -3.70 -11.07
CA PRO A 114 16.93 -4.04 -10.85
C PRO A 114 16.41 -5.01 -11.92
N THR A 115 15.30 -5.70 -11.63
CA THR A 115 14.61 -6.65 -12.54
C THR A 115 14.03 -5.97 -13.77
N THR A 116 13.52 -4.74 -13.64
CA THR A 116 13.04 -3.94 -14.77
C THR A 116 13.76 -2.59 -14.84
N HIS A 117 14.13 -2.17 -16.05
CA HIS A 117 14.74 -0.86 -16.30
C HIS A 117 14.01 -0.14 -17.44
N PRO A 118 13.62 1.13 -17.28
CA PRO A 118 13.86 1.98 -16.10
C PRO A 118 12.89 1.68 -14.95
N VAL A 119 13.42 1.68 -13.72
CA VAL A 119 12.61 1.60 -12.50
C VAL A 119 11.69 2.83 -12.43
N ASP A 120 10.39 2.60 -12.35
CA ASP A 120 9.41 3.68 -12.31
C ASP A 120 9.43 4.37 -10.94
N GLY A 121 10.27 5.39 -10.81
CA GLY A 121 10.41 6.18 -9.58
C GLY A 121 9.11 6.90 -9.15
N GLU A 122 8.11 7.06 -10.00
CA GLU A 122 6.80 7.57 -9.59
C GLU A 122 5.96 6.48 -8.94
N LEU A 123 5.98 5.26 -9.49
CA LEU A 123 5.33 4.09 -8.90
C LEU A 123 5.85 3.82 -7.49
N ILE A 124 7.17 3.87 -7.28
CA ILE A 124 7.77 3.69 -5.95
C ILE A 124 7.23 4.71 -4.95
N ARG A 125 7.10 5.97 -5.38
CA ARG A 125 6.60 7.05 -4.53
C ARG A 125 5.12 6.92 -4.21
N LEU A 126 4.32 6.49 -5.19
CA LEU A 126 2.91 6.14 -4.98
C LEU A 126 2.77 5.01 -3.96
N CYS A 127 3.57 3.94 -4.10
CA CYS A 127 3.59 2.82 -3.18
C CYS A 127 3.95 3.27 -1.76
N LEU A 128 4.96 4.13 -1.62
CA LEU A 128 5.38 4.69 -0.33
C LEU A 128 4.28 5.55 0.31
N VAL A 129 3.68 6.47 -0.43
CA VAL A 129 2.58 7.31 0.07
C VAL A 129 1.40 6.43 0.50
N ASN A 130 1.06 5.43 -0.30
CA ASN A 130 0.02 4.47 0.03
C ASN A 130 0.34 3.70 1.32
N HIS A 131 1.58 3.25 1.48
CA HIS A 131 2.02 2.52 2.67
C HIS A 131 1.91 3.37 3.94
N ILE A 132 2.36 4.63 3.87
CA ILE A 132 2.27 5.60 4.98
C ILE A 132 0.80 5.84 5.37
N GLN A 133 -0.10 5.98 4.40
CA GLN A 133 -1.53 6.16 4.66
C GLN A 133 -2.16 4.92 5.30
N ILE A 134 -1.88 3.74 4.75
CA ILE A 134 -2.40 2.46 5.24
C ILE A 134 -1.94 2.17 6.67
N LEU A 135 -0.75 2.62 7.06
CA LEU A 135 -0.23 2.49 8.43
C LEU A 135 -0.78 3.55 9.40
N GLY A 136 -1.61 4.48 8.94
CA GLY A 136 -2.15 5.56 9.76
C GLY A 136 -1.11 6.61 10.17
N LEU A 137 -0.09 6.81 9.32
CA LEU A 137 1.02 7.72 9.56
C LEU A 137 0.93 9.04 8.76
N ALA A 138 -0.11 9.22 7.94
CA ALA A 138 -0.25 10.35 7.02
C ALA A 138 -0.14 11.73 7.70
N GLU A 139 -0.62 11.87 8.94
CA GLU A 139 -0.55 13.12 9.72
C GLU A 139 0.89 13.58 10.00
N HIS A 140 1.86 12.66 10.02
CA HIS A 140 3.27 12.98 10.28
C HIS A 140 4.03 13.41 9.01
N PHE A 141 3.50 13.06 7.84
CA PHE A 141 4.16 13.21 6.53
C PHE A 141 3.33 14.04 5.54
N THR A 142 2.43 14.91 6.01
CA THR A 142 1.50 15.66 5.16
C THR A 142 2.23 16.45 4.07
N LYS A 143 3.28 17.19 4.44
CA LYS A 143 4.08 17.98 3.48
C LYS A 143 4.72 17.11 2.41
N GLU A 144 5.33 15.99 2.80
CA GLU A 144 6.01 15.08 1.89
C GLU A 144 5.03 14.35 0.95
N ILE A 145 3.84 14.02 1.45
CA ILE A 145 2.74 13.45 0.67
C ILE A 145 2.25 14.47 -0.36
N ASP A 146 1.98 15.71 0.05
CA ASP A 146 1.47 16.77 -0.82
C ASP A 146 2.46 17.08 -1.96
N GLU A 147 3.75 17.26 -1.65
CA GLU A 147 4.81 17.50 -2.64
C GLU A 147 4.93 16.33 -3.63
N THR A 148 4.79 15.10 -3.15
CA THR A 148 4.85 13.89 -3.97
C THR A 148 3.65 13.80 -4.91
N LEU A 149 2.43 14.00 -4.38
CA LEU A 149 1.19 13.94 -5.15
C LEU A 149 1.09 15.08 -6.16
N GLU A 150 1.55 16.29 -5.83
CA GLU A 150 1.57 17.41 -6.77
C GLU A 150 2.44 17.10 -7.99
N ARG A 151 3.63 16.51 -7.78
CA ARG A 151 4.50 16.09 -8.88
C ARG A 151 3.84 15.01 -9.73
N ILE A 152 3.24 14.00 -9.10
CA ILE A 152 2.54 12.92 -9.81
C ILE A 152 1.38 13.49 -10.61
N TYR A 153 0.60 14.42 -10.06
CA TYR A 153 -0.51 15.05 -10.76
C TYR A 153 -0.08 15.79 -12.03
N ARG A 154 1.06 16.50 -11.99
CA ARG A 154 1.62 17.17 -13.17
C ARG A 154 2.04 16.16 -14.24
N SER A 155 2.69 15.06 -13.85
CA SER A 155 3.06 13.98 -14.75
C SER A 155 1.82 13.32 -15.37
N PHE A 156 0.84 13.01 -14.54
CA PHE A 156 -0.42 12.35 -14.91
C PHE A 156 -1.24 13.15 -15.93
N LYS A 157 -1.23 14.50 -15.84
CA LYS A 157 -1.88 15.36 -16.85
C LYS A 157 -1.16 15.43 -18.19
N ASN A 158 0.16 15.22 -18.17
CA ASN A 158 1.00 15.36 -19.36
C ASN A 158 1.24 14.02 -20.07
N GLN A 159 0.67 12.91 -19.57
CA GLN A 159 0.78 11.61 -20.20
C GLN A 159 -0.10 11.55 -21.46
N GLU A 160 0.55 11.50 -22.63
CA GLU A 160 -0.07 11.04 -23.86
C GLU A 160 -0.08 9.51 -23.89
N SER A 161 -1.21 8.91 -24.29
CA SER A 161 -1.37 7.47 -24.40
C SER A 161 -0.60 6.94 -25.61
N GLY A 162 0.59 6.37 -25.39
CA GLY A 162 1.30 5.54 -26.39
C GLY A 162 0.76 4.11 -26.44
N GLU A 163 1.24 3.31 -27.39
CA GLU A 163 1.02 1.86 -27.40
C GLU A 163 1.58 1.22 -26.12
N ILE A 164 0.79 0.36 -25.48
CA ILE A 164 1.13 -0.26 -24.20
C ILE A 164 1.56 -1.70 -24.48
N ASP A 165 2.77 -2.06 -24.06
CA ASP A 165 3.22 -3.45 -24.05
C ASP A 165 2.35 -4.28 -23.09
N LEU A 166 1.83 -5.40 -23.56
CA LEU A 166 1.03 -6.34 -22.77
C LEU A 166 1.75 -6.80 -21.50
N HIS A 167 3.08 -6.93 -21.53
CA HIS A 167 3.88 -7.29 -20.35
C HIS A 167 3.93 -6.19 -19.28
N LEU A 168 3.83 -4.91 -19.69
CA LEU A 168 3.83 -3.76 -18.78
C LEU A 168 2.42 -3.33 -18.36
N ALA A 169 1.38 -3.87 -18.99
CA ALA A 169 0.00 -3.52 -18.69
C ALA A 169 -0.35 -3.69 -17.19
N PRO A 170 0.06 -4.75 -16.47
CA PRO A 170 -0.29 -4.91 -15.07
C PRO A 170 0.30 -3.83 -14.15
N ALA A 171 1.58 -3.44 -14.32
CA ALA A 171 2.14 -2.32 -13.56
C ALA A 171 1.49 -1.00 -13.92
N LYS A 172 1.19 -0.77 -15.19
CA LYS A 172 0.54 0.47 -15.61
C LYS A 172 -0.86 0.58 -15.02
N ILE A 173 -1.64 -0.51 -15.04
CA ILE A 173 -2.95 -0.57 -14.38
C ILE A 173 -2.81 -0.31 -12.88
N TYR A 174 -1.84 -0.97 -12.23
CA TYR A 174 -1.56 -0.75 -10.82
C TYR A 174 -1.21 0.71 -10.52
N LYS A 175 -0.27 1.30 -11.26
CA LYS A 175 0.19 2.68 -11.12
C LYS A 175 -0.96 3.66 -11.31
N ASP A 176 -1.71 3.54 -12.40
CA ASP A 176 -2.75 4.49 -12.77
C ASP A 176 -3.94 4.41 -11.80
N SER A 177 -4.34 3.20 -11.38
CA SER A 177 -5.40 3.03 -10.39
C SER A 177 -4.99 3.54 -9.01
N LEU A 178 -3.73 3.31 -8.60
CA LEU A 178 -3.19 3.82 -7.35
C LEU A 178 -3.10 5.35 -7.37
N ALA A 179 -2.58 5.93 -8.45
CA ALA A 179 -2.50 7.37 -8.64
C ALA A 179 -3.89 8.01 -8.59
N PHE A 180 -4.86 7.48 -9.35
CA PHE A 180 -6.24 7.97 -9.34
C PHE A 180 -6.82 7.98 -7.93
N ARG A 181 -6.69 6.86 -7.20
CA ARG A 181 -7.22 6.73 -5.84
C ARG A 181 -6.61 7.76 -4.90
N LEU A 182 -5.27 7.83 -4.85
CA LEU A 182 -4.56 8.74 -3.95
C LEU A 182 -4.83 10.22 -4.29
N LEU A 183 -4.80 10.58 -5.57
CA LEU A 183 -5.11 11.93 -6.02
C LEU A 183 -6.54 12.34 -5.64
N ARG A 184 -7.52 11.44 -5.87
CA ARG A 184 -8.92 11.72 -5.55
C ARG A 184 -9.15 11.86 -4.03
N MET A 185 -8.53 11.00 -3.21
CA MET A 185 -8.60 11.12 -1.74
C MET A 185 -8.03 12.44 -1.22
N HIS A 186 -7.07 13.03 -1.94
CA HIS A 186 -6.43 14.31 -1.61
C HIS A 186 -7.09 15.52 -2.29
N GLY A 187 -8.26 15.33 -2.92
CA GLY A 187 -9.05 16.42 -3.50
C GLY A 187 -8.61 16.89 -4.90
N TYR A 188 -7.71 16.17 -5.57
CA TYR A 188 -7.33 16.47 -6.95
C TYR A 188 -8.44 16.07 -7.94
N SER A 189 -8.65 16.90 -8.96
CA SER A 189 -9.57 16.59 -10.06
C SER A 189 -8.95 15.60 -11.03
N VAL A 190 -9.44 14.35 -10.99
CA VAL A 190 -9.05 13.23 -11.85
C VAL A 190 -10.30 12.54 -12.40
N THR A 191 -10.22 12.04 -13.64
CA THR A 191 -11.33 11.38 -14.35
C THR A 191 -11.09 9.87 -14.45
N PRO A 192 -12.09 8.99 -14.23
CA PRO A 192 -11.86 7.54 -14.25
C PRO A 192 -11.25 6.99 -15.53
N ARG A 193 -11.54 7.62 -16.67
CA ARG A 193 -10.95 7.30 -17.98
C ARG A 193 -9.43 7.23 -17.98
N SER A 194 -8.75 7.95 -17.08
CA SER A 194 -7.29 7.95 -16.99
C SER A 194 -6.70 6.62 -16.54
N PHE A 195 -7.45 5.78 -15.82
CA PHE A 195 -6.99 4.45 -15.39
C PHE A 195 -7.85 3.31 -15.96
N CYS A 196 -9.10 3.57 -16.36
CA CYS A 196 -10.00 2.57 -16.96
C CYS A 196 -9.66 2.24 -18.43
N TRP A 197 -8.51 2.70 -18.95
CA TRP A 197 -8.11 2.50 -20.33
C TRP A 197 -8.02 1.02 -20.74
N PHE A 198 -7.69 0.13 -19.79
CA PHE A 198 -7.55 -1.31 -20.03
C PHE A 198 -8.87 -2.02 -20.37
N LEU A 199 -10.01 -1.37 -20.15
CA LEU A 199 -11.33 -1.90 -20.52
C LEU A 199 -11.69 -1.61 -21.98
N TYR A 200 -11.08 -0.59 -22.60
CA TYR A 200 -11.37 -0.21 -23.99
C TYR A 200 -10.50 -0.93 -25.02
N ASP A 201 -9.41 -1.54 -24.57
CA ASP A 201 -8.54 -2.36 -25.39
C ASP A 201 -8.90 -3.84 -25.17
N GLU A 202 -9.50 -4.47 -26.19
CA GLU A 202 -9.94 -5.86 -26.13
C GLU A 202 -8.79 -6.85 -25.89
N ASP A 203 -7.61 -6.59 -26.46
CA ASP A 203 -6.46 -7.48 -26.29
C ASP A 203 -5.95 -7.44 -24.85
N ILE A 204 -5.87 -6.25 -24.26
CA ILE A 204 -5.49 -6.05 -22.85
C ILE A 204 -6.55 -6.61 -21.93
N ARG A 205 -7.84 -6.37 -22.20
CA ARG A 205 -8.94 -6.92 -21.42
C ARG A 205 -8.89 -8.45 -21.38
N VAL A 206 -8.73 -9.10 -22.52
CA VAL A 206 -8.61 -10.55 -22.62
C VAL A 206 -7.36 -11.06 -21.90
N HIS A 207 -6.23 -10.34 -22.02
CA HIS A 207 -5.01 -10.67 -21.28
C HIS A 207 -5.23 -10.62 -19.77
N VAL A 208 -5.91 -9.58 -19.26
CA VAL A 208 -6.25 -9.42 -17.85
C VAL A 208 -7.17 -10.53 -17.36
N GLU A 209 -8.20 -10.90 -18.13
CA GLU A 209 -9.12 -11.98 -17.76
C GLU A 209 -8.45 -13.37 -17.74
N ARG A 210 -7.52 -13.62 -18.67
CA ARG A 210 -6.80 -14.91 -18.78
C ARG A 210 -5.72 -15.07 -17.71
N ASN A 211 -4.98 -14.00 -17.42
CA ASN A 211 -3.86 -13.99 -16.47
C ASN A 211 -4.23 -13.31 -15.14
N PHE A 212 -5.52 -13.37 -14.74
CA PHE A 212 -6.03 -12.64 -13.58
C PHE A 212 -5.33 -13.01 -12.26
N GLU A 213 -4.76 -14.22 -12.13
CA GLU A 213 -3.98 -14.64 -10.95
C GLU A 213 -2.67 -13.85 -10.81
N TYR A 214 -2.02 -13.55 -11.94
CA TYR A 214 -0.81 -12.71 -11.99
C TYR A 214 -1.17 -11.23 -11.83
N ILE A 215 -2.36 -10.81 -12.26
CA ILE A 215 -2.78 -9.39 -12.27
C ILE A 215 -3.61 -9.04 -11.03
N ILE A 216 -3.76 -9.97 -10.08
CA ILE A 216 -4.67 -9.84 -8.95
C ILE A 216 -4.36 -8.62 -8.07
N GLY A 217 -3.09 -8.26 -7.89
CA GLY A 217 -2.68 -7.07 -7.15
C GLY A 217 -3.07 -5.76 -7.82
N ALA A 218 -3.05 -5.72 -9.15
CA ALA A 218 -3.53 -4.57 -9.93
C ALA A 218 -5.06 -4.49 -9.89
N LEU A 219 -5.76 -5.61 -10.06
CA LEU A 219 -7.23 -5.70 -9.94
C LEU A 219 -7.73 -5.28 -8.57
N TYR A 220 -7.01 -5.65 -7.51
CA TYR A 220 -7.27 -5.20 -6.15
C TYR A 220 -7.21 -3.67 -6.02
N ASN A 221 -6.20 -3.03 -6.61
CA ASN A 221 -6.09 -1.57 -6.59
C ASN A 221 -7.15 -0.88 -7.47
N VAL A 222 -7.51 -1.48 -8.60
CA VAL A 222 -8.66 -1.05 -9.43
C VAL A 222 -9.93 -1.07 -8.60
N TYR A 223 -10.22 -2.18 -7.90
CA TYR A 223 -11.39 -2.30 -7.04
C TYR A 223 -11.43 -1.16 -6.01
N ARG A 224 -10.34 -0.97 -5.25
CA ARG A 224 -10.23 0.10 -4.26
C ARG A 224 -10.35 1.51 -4.85
N ALA A 225 -9.84 1.72 -6.06
CA ALA A 225 -9.94 3.01 -6.75
C ALA A 225 -11.39 3.32 -7.12
N THR A 226 -12.13 2.31 -7.59
CA THR A 226 -13.53 2.47 -8.00
C THR A 226 -14.49 2.70 -6.84
N GLU A 227 -14.14 2.35 -5.59
CA GLU A 227 -14.94 2.70 -4.40
C GLU A 227 -15.05 4.23 -4.19
N LEU A 228 -14.19 5.03 -4.84
CA LEU A 228 -14.24 6.50 -4.85
C LEU A 228 -14.96 7.08 -6.08
N MET A 229 -15.79 6.29 -6.77
CA MET A 229 -16.56 6.76 -7.92
C MET A 229 -17.62 7.79 -7.51
N PHE A 230 -17.84 8.78 -8.37
CA PHE A 230 -18.95 9.72 -8.24
C PHE A 230 -20.16 9.26 -9.06
N SER A 231 -21.35 9.77 -8.71
CA SER A 231 -22.57 9.45 -9.46
C SER A 231 -22.45 9.89 -10.92
N GLY A 232 -22.70 8.97 -11.84
CA GLY A 232 -22.60 9.20 -13.29
C GLY A 232 -21.26 8.82 -13.93
N GLU A 233 -20.32 8.27 -13.17
CA GLU A 233 -19.04 7.74 -13.68
C GLU A 233 -19.15 6.27 -14.13
N TYR A 234 -19.75 6.06 -15.31
CA TYR A 234 -20.01 4.72 -15.86
C TYR A 234 -18.73 3.88 -16.06
N GLU A 235 -17.61 4.53 -16.39
CA GLU A 235 -16.32 3.86 -16.56
C GLU A 235 -15.82 3.21 -15.26
N ALA A 236 -16.00 3.92 -14.14
CA ALA A 236 -15.61 3.41 -12.82
C ALA A 236 -16.56 2.30 -12.36
N GLU A 237 -17.84 2.39 -12.69
CA GLU A 237 -18.83 1.35 -12.41
C GLU A 237 -18.51 0.04 -13.16
N GLU A 238 -18.17 0.13 -14.45
CA GLU A 238 -17.75 -1.04 -15.24
C GLU A 238 -16.45 -1.64 -14.68
N ALA A 239 -15.45 -0.82 -14.35
CA ALA A 239 -14.22 -1.26 -13.73
C ALA A 239 -14.44 -1.92 -12.36
N ASN A 240 -15.40 -1.43 -11.57
CA ASN A 240 -15.76 -2.03 -10.29
C ASN A 240 -16.33 -3.44 -10.49
N LEU A 241 -17.31 -3.59 -11.38
CA LEU A 241 -17.94 -4.88 -11.68
C LEU A 241 -16.94 -5.89 -12.24
N PHE A 242 -16.06 -5.44 -13.14
CA PHE A 242 -15.01 -6.25 -13.73
C PHE A 242 -14.00 -6.75 -12.69
N SER A 243 -13.42 -5.83 -11.90
CA SER A 243 -12.43 -6.17 -10.87
C SER A 243 -13.03 -7.03 -9.76
N LYS A 244 -14.23 -6.70 -9.28
CA LYS A 244 -14.97 -7.48 -8.28
C LYS A 244 -15.21 -8.92 -8.73
N LYS A 245 -15.69 -9.13 -9.96
CA LYS A 245 -15.92 -10.46 -10.52
C LYS A 245 -14.66 -11.32 -10.54
N LEU A 246 -13.52 -10.74 -10.91
CA LEU A 246 -12.24 -11.46 -10.97
C LEU A 246 -11.66 -11.73 -9.57
N LEU A 247 -11.82 -10.81 -8.62
CA LEU A 247 -11.45 -11.00 -7.21
C LEU A 247 -12.31 -12.10 -6.55
N GLU A 248 -13.63 -12.12 -6.79
CA GLU A 248 -14.49 -13.20 -6.29
C GLU A 248 -14.15 -14.56 -6.92
N LYS A 249 -13.71 -14.57 -8.19
CA LYS A 249 -13.22 -15.77 -8.88
C LYS A 249 -11.92 -16.27 -8.25
N SER A 250 -10.98 -15.39 -7.90
CA SER A 250 -9.73 -15.80 -7.26
C SER A 250 -10.00 -16.44 -5.90
N LEU A 251 -10.90 -15.88 -5.08
CA LEU A 251 -11.29 -16.44 -3.78
C LEU A 251 -11.84 -17.89 -3.87
N LYS A 252 -12.42 -18.27 -5.01
CA LYS A 252 -12.98 -19.61 -5.24
C LYS A 252 -11.96 -20.61 -5.79
N LEU A 253 -10.94 -20.13 -6.50
CA LEU A 253 -9.98 -20.97 -7.22
C LEU A 253 -8.76 -21.33 -6.36
N THR A 254 -8.34 -20.44 -5.48
CA THR A 254 -7.16 -20.67 -4.63
C THR A 254 -7.49 -21.70 -3.55
N SER A 255 -6.85 -22.87 -3.61
CA SER A 255 -6.72 -23.75 -2.45
C SER A 255 -6.07 -22.95 -1.32
N VAL A 256 -6.62 -23.02 -0.11
CA VAL A 256 -6.31 -22.23 1.11
C VAL A 256 -4.81 -22.21 1.52
N LYS A 257 -3.91 -22.87 0.78
CA LYS A 257 -2.53 -23.14 1.17
C LYS A 257 -1.48 -22.15 0.67
N ASP A 258 -1.71 -21.37 -0.39
CA ASP A 258 -0.60 -20.62 -1.02
C ASP A 258 -0.39 -19.20 -0.47
N ASN A 259 -1.43 -18.52 0.05
CA ASN A 259 -1.31 -17.25 0.79
C ASN A 259 -2.59 -16.92 1.58
N PRO A 260 -2.75 -17.42 2.83
CA PRO A 260 -3.98 -17.25 3.60
C PRO A 260 -4.26 -15.79 4.01
N ASN A 261 -3.25 -14.92 4.04
CA ASN A 261 -3.41 -13.55 4.50
C ASN A 261 -3.86 -12.60 3.39
N PHE A 262 -3.39 -12.79 2.15
CA PHE A 262 -3.89 -12.02 1.00
C PHE A 262 -5.37 -12.28 0.73
N GLN A 263 -5.80 -13.53 0.86
CA GLN A 263 -7.20 -13.92 0.74
C GLN A 263 -8.07 -13.18 1.77
N ARG A 264 -7.60 -13.08 3.01
CA ARG A 264 -8.30 -12.34 4.08
C ARG A 264 -8.43 -10.86 3.79
N VAL A 265 -7.42 -10.23 3.19
CA VAL A 265 -7.48 -8.80 2.81
C VAL A 265 -8.52 -8.59 1.71
N ILE A 266 -8.51 -9.41 0.66
CA ILE A 266 -9.52 -9.32 -0.41
C ILE A 266 -10.92 -9.59 0.15
N GLU A 267 -11.08 -10.61 1.00
CA GLU A 267 -12.36 -10.94 1.62
C GLU A 267 -12.86 -9.79 2.50
N HIS A 268 -11.98 -9.20 3.31
CA HIS A 268 -12.31 -8.02 4.12
C HIS A 268 -12.81 -6.86 3.26
N GLU A 269 -12.11 -6.61 2.14
CA GLU A 269 -12.38 -5.50 1.22
C GLU A 269 -13.69 -5.67 0.46
N LEU A 270 -14.01 -6.88 0.01
CA LEU A 270 -15.27 -7.20 -0.67
C LEU A 270 -16.47 -7.25 0.28
N ARG A 271 -16.24 -7.56 1.56
CA ARG A 271 -17.31 -7.71 2.56
C ARG A 271 -17.81 -6.36 3.08
N HIS A 272 -16.93 -5.37 3.23
CA HIS A 272 -17.28 -4.08 3.81
C HIS A 272 -16.98 -2.96 2.79
N PRO A 273 -17.99 -2.20 2.34
CA PRO A 273 -17.77 -1.03 1.49
C PRO A 273 -16.82 -0.04 2.16
N TRP A 274 -16.01 0.67 1.39
CA TRP A 274 -15.01 1.60 1.94
C TRP A 274 -15.61 2.61 2.92
N ILE A 275 -16.79 3.16 2.61
CA ILE A 275 -17.49 4.16 3.44
C ILE A 275 -17.94 3.64 4.81
N ALA A 276 -18.01 2.31 4.99
CA ALA A 276 -18.42 1.67 6.23
C ALA A 276 -17.24 1.26 7.12
N ARG A 277 -16.00 1.52 6.69
CA ARG A 277 -14.78 1.12 7.40
C ARG A 277 -14.31 2.20 8.36
N LEU A 278 -13.65 1.77 9.42
CA LEU A 278 -13.09 2.65 10.43
C LEU A 278 -11.57 2.67 10.30
N ASP A 279 -11.01 3.83 9.97
CA ASP A 279 -9.57 4.01 9.72
C ASP A 279 -8.70 3.39 10.82
N HIS A 280 -9.04 3.58 12.09
CA HIS A 280 -8.26 3.04 13.21
C HIS A 280 -8.26 1.50 13.25
N LEU A 281 -9.36 0.85 12.86
CA LEU A 281 -9.42 -0.62 12.76
C LEU A 281 -8.67 -1.13 11.53
N ASP A 282 -8.77 -0.42 10.41
CA ASP A 282 -8.04 -0.75 9.19
C ASP A 282 -6.53 -0.63 9.43
N HIS A 283 -6.05 0.47 10.03
CA HIS A 283 -4.64 0.63 10.39
C HIS A 283 -4.15 -0.51 11.29
N ARG A 284 -4.95 -0.93 12.27
CA ARG A 284 -4.62 -2.07 13.14
C ARG A 284 -4.49 -3.36 12.33
N MET A 285 -5.48 -3.63 11.48
CA MET A 285 -5.49 -4.81 10.62
C MET A 285 -4.21 -4.86 9.79
N TRP A 286 -3.84 -3.75 9.17
CA TRP A 286 -2.63 -3.63 8.36
C TRP A 286 -1.35 -3.77 9.19
N ILE A 287 -1.26 -3.18 10.38
CA ILE A 287 -0.11 -3.35 11.29
C ILE A 287 0.05 -4.83 11.70
N GLU A 288 -1.03 -5.51 12.05
CA GLU A 288 -1.01 -6.92 12.45
C GLU A 288 -0.68 -7.87 11.27
N GLN A 289 -1.07 -7.48 10.05
CA GLN A 289 -0.85 -8.24 8.82
C GLN A 289 0.48 -7.91 8.11
N ASN A 290 1.19 -6.86 8.50
CA ASN A 290 2.43 -6.44 7.81
C ASN A 290 3.66 -7.31 8.12
N LYS A 291 3.52 -8.40 8.88
CA LYS A 291 4.54 -9.46 8.94
C LYS A 291 4.59 -10.31 7.66
N ILE A 292 3.65 -10.08 6.75
CA ILE A 292 3.53 -10.79 5.47
C ILE A 292 4.02 -9.84 4.39
N ASP A 293 5.34 -9.87 4.18
CA ASP A 293 6.00 -9.28 3.04
C ASP A 293 5.21 -9.48 1.73
N THR A 294 5.13 -8.40 0.94
CA THR A 294 5.73 -8.30 -0.40
C THR A 294 5.36 -9.33 -1.50
N LEU A 295 4.55 -10.36 -1.20
CA LEU A 295 4.13 -11.42 -2.14
C LEU A 295 3.21 -10.95 -3.28
N TRP A 296 2.54 -9.82 -3.09
CA TRP A 296 1.56 -9.28 -4.02
C TRP A 296 2.19 -8.52 -5.19
N ILE A 297 3.45 -8.09 -5.02
CA ILE A 297 4.32 -7.59 -6.08
C ILE A 297 5.18 -8.74 -6.65
N GLU A 298 5.50 -9.76 -5.84
CA GLU A 298 6.31 -10.92 -6.27
C GLU A 298 5.60 -11.83 -7.28
N LYS A 299 4.32 -12.16 -7.08
CA LYS A 299 3.62 -13.06 -8.02
C LYS A 299 3.33 -12.40 -9.37
N ALA A 300 3.53 -11.09 -9.44
CA ALA A 300 3.23 -10.23 -10.57
C ALA A 300 4.48 -9.50 -11.09
N SER A 301 5.70 -10.07 -11.00
CA SER A 301 6.98 -9.46 -11.45
C SER A 301 6.95 -7.94 -11.59
N PHE A 302 6.80 -7.25 -10.46
CA PHE A 302 7.28 -5.89 -10.33
C PHE A 302 8.28 -5.89 -9.18
N ASP A 303 9.22 -4.97 -9.22
CA ASP A 303 10.43 -5.03 -8.44
C ASP A 303 10.13 -5.18 -6.93
N ARG A 304 10.82 -6.07 -6.22
CA ARG A 304 10.72 -6.18 -4.75
C ARG A 304 11.04 -4.81 -4.15
N LEU A 305 10.02 -4.08 -3.73
CA LEU A 305 10.21 -2.75 -3.16
C LEU A 305 10.66 -2.89 -1.71
N SER A 306 11.97 -2.81 -1.48
CA SER A 306 12.57 -2.81 -0.14
C SER A 306 12.04 -1.67 0.75
N CYS A 307 11.47 -0.61 0.16
CA CYS A 307 10.81 0.48 0.90
C CYS A 307 9.58 0.04 1.69
N LEU A 308 8.91 -1.04 1.26
CA LEU A 308 7.75 -1.61 1.94
C LEU A 308 8.16 -2.46 3.16
N HIS A 309 9.43 -2.89 3.21
CA HIS A 309 10.05 -3.58 4.33
C HIS A 309 10.91 -2.62 5.15
N ASN A 310 10.31 -1.52 5.60
CA ASN A 310 11.00 -0.58 6.47
C ASN A 310 10.60 -0.82 7.94
N ASP A 311 11.47 -1.51 8.67
CA ASP A 311 11.32 -1.78 10.11
C ASP A 311 11.02 -0.51 10.92
N LYS A 312 11.57 0.65 10.50
CA LYS A 312 11.34 1.93 11.18
C LYS A 312 9.94 2.47 10.92
N LEU A 313 9.40 2.33 9.70
CA LEU A 313 8.00 2.69 9.40
C LEU A 313 7.05 1.81 10.21
N MET A 314 7.34 0.51 10.33
CA MET A 314 6.55 -0.40 11.13
C MET A 314 6.62 -0.07 12.62
N GLN A 315 7.82 0.17 13.14
CA GLN A 315 8.00 0.60 14.52
C GLN A 315 7.23 1.89 14.80
N LEU A 316 7.31 2.88 13.90
CA LEU A 316 6.56 4.12 13.99
C LEU A 316 5.05 3.87 13.98
N ALA A 317 4.55 2.99 13.11
CA ALA A 317 3.13 2.63 13.04
C ALA A 317 2.62 2.03 14.35
N VAL A 318 3.37 1.09 14.93
CA VAL A 318 3.03 0.47 16.22
C VAL A 318 3.07 1.49 17.37
N GLU A 319 4.10 2.32 17.43
CA GLU A 319 4.20 3.37 18.47
C GLU A 319 3.08 4.40 18.35
N ASN A 320 2.79 4.87 17.14
CA ASN A 320 1.70 5.81 16.85
C ASN A 320 0.32 5.22 17.20
N PHE A 321 0.08 3.96 16.81
CA PHE A 321 -1.17 3.26 17.11
C PHE A 321 -1.39 3.14 18.61
N ASN A 322 -0.38 2.68 19.35
CA ASN A 322 -0.44 2.54 20.81
C ASN A 322 -0.62 3.89 21.51
N TYR A 323 0.03 4.93 21.01
CA TYR A 323 -0.13 6.30 21.52
C TYR A 323 -1.59 6.77 21.36
N ARG A 324 -2.15 6.70 20.15
CA ARG A 324 -3.56 7.05 19.88
C ARG A 324 -4.52 6.21 20.71
N GLN A 325 -4.26 4.90 20.83
CA GLN A 325 -5.06 4.00 21.64
C GLN A 325 -5.05 4.37 23.13
N SER A 326 -3.92 4.87 23.65
CA SER A 326 -3.84 5.36 25.03
C SER A 326 -4.69 6.61 25.26
N ILE A 327 -4.71 7.54 24.28
CA ILE A 327 -5.58 8.72 24.31
C ILE A 327 -7.04 8.29 24.31
N TYR A 328 -7.44 7.39 23.42
CA TYR A 328 -8.84 6.92 23.37
C TYR A 328 -9.28 6.20 24.65
N ARG A 329 -8.37 5.45 25.32
CA ARG A 329 -8.68 4.84 26.62
C ARG A 329 -8.90 5.90 27.69
N LYS A 330 -8.05 6.93 27.74
CA LYS A 330 -8.21 8.04 28.68
C LYS A 330 -9.51 8.81 28.42
N GLU A 331 -9.84 9.08 27.16
CA GLU A 331 -11.11 9.72 26.78
C GLU A 331 -12.33 8.89 27.17
N LEU A 332 -12.24 7.55 27.05
CA LEU A 332 -13.30 6.65 27.48
C LEU A 332 -13.47 6.69 29.01
N GLU A 333 -12.38 6.74 29.78
CA GLU A 333 -12.41 6.95 31.24
C GLU A 333 -12.97 8.32 31.62
N GLU A 334 -12.69 9.37 30.83
CA GLU A 334 -13.28 10.71 31.00
C GLU A 334 -14.77 10.76 30.61
N LEU A 335 -15.22 9.90 29.71
CA LEU A 335 -16.64 9.76 29.39
C LEU A 335 -17.40 9.03 30.51
N THR A 336 -16.78 8.04 31.16
CA THR A 336 -17.38 7.31 32.28
C THR A 336 -17.27 8.05 33.61
N SER A 337 -16.28 8.94 33.77
CA SER A 337 -16.12 9.79 34.95
C SER A 337 -16.69 11.20 34.73
N THR A 338 -17.50 11.69 35.65
CA THR A 338 -18.21 12.98 35.51
C THR A 338 -17.31 14.23 35.58
N CYS A 339 -15.99 14.10 35.79
CA CYS A 339 -15.16 15.26 36.10
C CYS A 339 -13.64 15.05 35.87
N LEU A 340 -13.11 15.22 34.64
CA LEU A 340 -11.68 15.40 34.38
C LEU A 340 -11.40 16.23 33.09
N PRO A 341 -10.22 16.90 32.98
CA PRO A 341 -9.95 17.92 31.96
C PRO A 341 -9.48 17.35 30.61
N LEU A 342 -9.92 18.06 29.55
CA LEU A 342 -10.00 17.66 28.15
C LEU A 342 -8.66 17.56 27.40
N ASP A 343 -8.50 16.47 26.65
CA ASP A 343 -7.56 16.41 25.50
C ASP A 343 -8.25 16.07 24.15
N SER A 344 -9.58 16.13 24.08
CA SER A 344 -10.34 16.26 22.81
C SER A 344 -11.80 16.65 23.08
N THR A 345 -12.09 17.96 23.05
CA THR A 345 -13.44 18.51 23.29
C THR A 345 -14.50 17.91 22.37
N VAL A 346 -14.15 17.65 21.10
CA VAL A 346 -15.13 17.29 20.07
C VAL A 346 -15.62 15.86 20.25
N ARG A 347 -14.74 14.87 20.46
CA ARG A 347 -15.15 13.46 20.59
C ARG A 347 -16.01 13.23 21.84
N ILE A 348 -15.61 13.83 22.97
CA ILE A 348 -16.37 13.74 24.22
C ILE A 348 -17.75 14.40 24.07
N LEU A 349 -17.81 15.57 23.42
CA LEU A 349 -19.07 16.26 23.16
C LEU A 349 -19.99 15.45 22.25
N VAL A 350 -19.46 14.89 21.16
CA VAL A 350 -20.22 14.04 20.23
C VAL A 350 -20.75 12.82 20.98
N ALA A 351 -19.93 12.11 21.74
CA ALA A 351 -20.37 10.93 22.50
C ALA A 351 -21.48 11.26 23.52
N LYS A 352 -21.33 12.35 24.30
CA LYS A 352 -22.37 12.80 25.23
C LYS A 352 -23.67 13.18 24.52
N SER A 353 -23.55 13.85 23.37
CA SER A 353 -24.71 14.22 22.56
C SER A 353 -25.40 12.99 21.98
N SER A 354 -24.65 12.01 21.46
CA SER A 354 -25.19 10.74 20.97
C SER A 354 -25.95 9.98 22.05
N ILE A 355 -25.42 9.90 23.28
CA ILE A 355 -26.12 9.27 24.41
C ILE A 355 -27.45 9.96 24.68
N LEU A 356 -27.45 11.30 24.73
CA LEU A 356 -28.69 12.06 24.96
C LEU A 356 -29.70 11.84 23.83
N VAL A 357 -29.25 11.83 22.57
CA VAL A 357 -30.09 11.58 21.40
C VAL A 357 -30.71 10.18 21.48
N THR A 358 -29.95 9.15 21.83
CA THR A 358 -30.49 7.78 21.97
C THR A 358 -31.53 7.69 23.09
N VAL A 359 -31.27 8.29 24.26
CA VAL A 359 -32.26 8.31 25.35
C VAL A 359 -33.53 9.07 24.96
N ALA A 360 -33.38 10.17 24.21
CA ALA A 360 -34.52 10.91 23.69
C ALA A 360 -35.29 10.08 22.65
N ASP A 361 -34.60 9.39 21.74
CA ASP A 361 -35.22 8.51 20.73
C ASP A 361 -36.10 7.47 21.41
N ASP A 362 -35.55 6.68 22.34
CA ASP A 362 -36.25 5.64 23.13
C ASP A 362 -37.47 6.22 23.90
N LEU A 363 -37.34 7.43 24.42
CA LEU A 363 -38.42 8.11 25.13
C LEU A 363 -39.55 8.48 24.17
N TYR A 364 -39.25 8.95 22.96
CA TYR A 364 -40.26 9.41 22.01
C TYR A 364 -40.93 8.27 21.24
N ASP A 365 -40.27 7.13 21.03
CA ASP A 365 -40.78 6.04 20.19
C ASP A 365 -41.29 4.81 20.97
N MET A 366 -40.83 4.57 22.19
CA MET A 366 -41.14 3.36 22.97
C MET A 366 -41.75 3.62 24.35
N GLU A 367 -41.17 4.52 25.14
CA GLU A 367 -41.49 4.63 26.58
C GLU A 367 -42.43 5.79 26.95
N GLY A 368 -42.43 6.89 26.19
CA GLY A 368 -43.10 8.12 26.56
C GLY A 368 -44.60 8.13 26.25
N SER A 369 -45.41 8.62 27.20
CA SER A 369 -46.81 8.96 26.92
C SER A 369 -46.90 10.24 26.08
N LEU A 370 -47.92 10.36 25.24
CA LEU A 370 -48.13 11.54 24.39
C LEU A 370 -48.17 12.85 25.19
N ASP A 371 -48.74 12.83 26.39
CA ASP A 371 -48.83 13.99 27.26
C ASP A 371 -47.44 14.41 27.79
N ASP A 372 -46.62 13.45 28.21
CA ASP A 372 -45.25 13.69 28.70
C ASP A 372 -44.34 14.22 27.58
N LEU A 373 -44.46 13.65 26.38
CA LEU A 373 -43.73 14.10 25.18
C LEU A 373 -44.12 15.52 24.77
N HIS A 374 -45.38 15.89 24.93
CA HIS A 374 -45.84 17.25 24.65
C HIS A 374 -45.20 18.25 25.61
N VAL A 375 -45.14 17.93 26.91
CA VAL A 375 -44.49 18.77 27.93
C VAL A 375 -42.99 18.92 27.65
N LEU A 376 -42.30 17.82 27.33
CA LEU A 376 -40.87 17.84 27.01
C LEU A 376 -40.57 18.70 25.77
N THR A 377 -41.38 18.55 24.71
CA THR A 377 -41.24 19.32 23.47
C THR A 377 -41.44 20.82 23.72
N GLN A 378 -42.45 21.19 24.51
CA GLN A 378 -42.68 22.58 24.90
C GLN A 378 -41.51 23.14 25.73
N ALA A 379 -40.93 22.35 26.64
CA ALA A 379 -39.79 22.77 27.45
C ALA A 379 -38.55 23.07 26.58
N VAL A 380 -38.26 22.22 25.60
CA VAL A 380 -37.17 22.43 24.62
C VAL A 380 -37.41 23.70 23.79
N GLN A 381 -38.63 23.92 23.30
CA GLN A 381 -38.98 25.12 22.53
C GLN A 381 -38.78 26.41 23.34
N ARG A 382 -39.17 26.42 24.62
CA ARG A 382 -38.95 27.56 25.52
C ARG A 382 -37.46 27.85 25.69
N LEU A 383 -36.65 26.81 25.87
CA LEU A 383 -35.20 26.94 26.05
C LEU A 383 -34.49 27.49 24.80
N ILE A 384 -34.94 27.10 23.61
CA ILE A 384 -34.45 27.66 22.34
C ILE A 384 -34.85 29.14 22.20
N SER A 385 -36.10 29.49 22.53
CA SER A 385 -36.58 30.87 22.45
C SER A 385 -35.90 31.83 23.43
N HIS A 386 -35.47 31.35 24.60
CA HIS A 386 -34.76 32.15 25.59
C HIS A 386 -33.30 32.47 25.20
N ASN A 387 -32.71 31.72 24.28
CA ASN A 387 -31.31 31.85 23.86
C ASN A 387 -31.13 32.57 22.51
N GLN A 388 -32.19 33.15 21.93
CA GLN A 388 -32.06 34.03 20.77
C GLN A 388 -31.67 35.45 21.22
N PRO A 389 -30.65 36.09 20.60
CA PRO A 389 -30.34 37.49 20.88
C PRO A 389 -31.47 38.42 20.39
N PRO A 390 -31.63 39.60 21.00
CA PRO A 390 -32.73 40.54 20.71
C PRO A 390 -32.72 41.11 19.30
#